data_AF-A0A2P5VS93-F1
#
_entry.id   AF-A0A2P5VS93-F1
#
_cell.length_a   1.000
_cell.length_b   1.000
_cell.length_c   1.000
_cell.angle_alpha   90.00
_cell.angle_beta   90.00
_cell.angle_gamma   90.00
#
_symmetry.space_group_name_H-M   'P 1'
#
loop_
_entity.id
_entity.type
_entity.pdbx_description
1 polymer ?
#
loop_
_entity_poly.entity_id
_entity_poly.type
_entity_poly.pdbx_seq_one_letter_code
_entity_poly.pdbx_strand_id
1 'polypeptide(L)'
;MRHIRSDVELAKQFEALVAKDERFEIVVPRRIVLVFFRLQPKHGVDGGELNRKLLDAINSSGRAFMTQGVVAGIFAIRCVVGATLTQEHHLKDLWSLIQEKARLVLLQCTQ
;
A
#
# COMPACT_ATOMS: atom_id res chain seq x y z
N MET A 1 8.46 -22.68 14.52
CA MET A 1 8.03 -21.75 13.45
C MET A 1 7.53 -20.44 14.07
N ARG A 2 8.42 -19.47 14.35
CA ARG A 2 8.03 -18.13 14.89
C ARG A 2 7.94 -17.06 13.80
N HIS A 3 8.66 -17.23 12.69
CA HIS A 3 8.75 -16.23 11.60
C HIS A 3 7.40 -15.96 10.92
N ILE A 4 6.69 -17.00 10.49
CA ILE A 4 5.38 -16.83 9.82
C ILE A 4 4.36 -16.09 10.69
N ARG A 5 4.27 -16.42 11.99
CA ARG A 5 3.32 -15.74 12.90
C ARG A 5 3.67 -14.28 13.12
N SER A 6 4.96 -13.96 13.18
CA SER A 6 5.45 -12.58 13.28
C SER A 6 5.11 -11.78 12.03
N ASP A 7 5.35 -12.34 10.85
CA ASP A 7 5.07 -11.65 9.58
C ASP A 7 3.56 -11.41 9.39
N VAL A 8 2.73 -12.38 9.80
CA VAL A 8 1.26 -12.24 9.79
C VAL A 8 0.79 -11.12 10.73
N GLU A 9 1.38 -10.99 11.92
CA GLU A 9 1.03 -9.91 12.85
C GLU A 9 1.47 -8.54 12.32
N LEU A 10 2.67 -8.45 11.75
CA LEU A 10 3.15 -7.23 11.09
C LEU A 10 2.24 -6.82 9.91
N ALA A 11 1.83 -7.78 9.08
CA ALA A 11 0.87 -7.51 8.00
C ALA A 11 -0.49 -7.03 8.52
N LYS A 12 -0.97 -7.58 9.64
CA LYS A 12 -2.21 -7.14 10.29
C LYS A 12 -2.10 -5.71 10.83
N GLN A 13 -0.95 -5.34 11.40
CA GLN A 13 -0.70 -3.96 11.82
C GLN A 13 -0.69 -3.00 10.63
N PHE A 14 -0.05 -3.38 9.52
CA PHE A 14 -0.06 -2.58 8.30
C PHE A 14 -1.47 -2.43 7.71
N GLU A 15 -2.25 -3.51 7.63
CA GLU A 15 -3.66 -3.47 7.23
C GLU A 15 -4.48 -2.51 8.10
N ALA A 16 -4.26 -2.50 9.42
CA ALA A 16 -4.93 -1.59 10.34
C ALA A 16 -4.52 -0.12 10.15
N LEU A 17 -3.28 0.15 9.73
CA LEU A 17 -2.84 1.51 9.38
C LEU A 17 -3.53 1.99 8.11
N VAL A 18 -3.58 1.14 7.07
CA VAL A 18 -4.26 1.44 5.82
C VAL A 18 -5.74 1.70 6.05
N ALA A 19 -6.43 0.84 6.80
CA ALA A 19 -7.87 0.95 7.05
C ALA A 19 -8.26 2.19 7.89
N LYS A 20 -7.32 2.80 8.61
CA LYS A 20 -7.55 4.04 9.37
C LYS A 20 -7.49 5.31 8.52
N ASP A 21 -6.89 5.24 7.33
CA ASP A 21 -6.73 6.39 6.43
C ASP A 21 -7.80 6.32 5.34
N GLU A 22 -8.83 7.16 5.45
CA GLU A 22 -10.01 7.18 4.57
C GLU A 22 -9.68 7.40 3.09
N ARG A 23 -8.46 7.88 2.78
CA ARG A 23 -8.00 8.03 1.39
C ARG A 23 -7.73 6.68 0.73
N PHE A 24 -7.57 5.61 1.51
CA PHE A 24 -7.22 4.28 1.05
C PHE A 24 -8.35 3.28 1.31
N GLU A 25 -8.40 2.25 0.48
CA GLU A 25 -9.29 1.11 0.67
C GLU A 25 -8.51 -0.20 0.57
N ILE A 26 -8.93 -1.19 1.38
CA ILE A 26 -8.47 -2.57 1.27
C ILE A 26 -9.32 -3.27 0.21
N VAL A 27 -8.69 -3.74 -0.86
CA VAL A 27 -9.39 -4.27 -2.05
C VAL A 27 -9.82 -5.72 -1.85
N VAL A 28 -9.04 -6.50 -1.10
CA VAL A 28 -9.40 -7.88 -0.73
C VAL A 28 -9.01 -8.16 0.73
N PRO A 29 -9.78 -8.99 1.46
CA PRO A 29 -9.43 -9.36 2.83
C PRO A 29 -8.05 -10.02 2.90
N ARG A 30 -7.20 -9.59 3.85
CA ARG A 30 -5.89 -10.21 4.08
C ARG A 30 -6.07 -11.64 4.59
N ARG A 31 -5.43 -12.60 3.92
CA ARG A 31 -5.39 -14.01 4.38
C ARG A 31 -4.11 -14.38 5.13
N ILE A 32 -2.97 -13.85 4.70
CA ILE A 32 -1.65 -14.14 5.28
C ILE A 32 -0.88 -12.83 5.43
N VAL A 33 0.20 -12.63 4.67
CA VAL A 33 1.08 -11.46 4.76
C VAL A 33 0.87 -10.42 3.65
N LEU A 34 0.00 -10.73 2.68
CA LEU A 34 -0.30 -9.86 1.55
C LEU A 34 -1.43 -8.90 1.93
N VAL A 35 -1.15 -7.60 1.86
CA VAL A 35 -2.12 -6.52 1.97
C VAL A 35 -2.33 -5.91 0.59
N PHE A 36 -3.58 -5.92 0.13
CA PHE A 36 -4.00 -5.36 -1.16
C PHE A 36 -4.77 -4.08 -0.90
N PHE A 37 -4.21 -2.96 -1.34
CA PHE A 37 -4.79 -1.66 -1.07
C PHE A 37 -4.65 -0.73 -2.25
N ARG A 38 -5.45 0.33 -2.26
CA ARG A 38 -5.38 1.38 -3.27
C ARG A 38 -5.86 2.71 -2.70
N LEU A 39 -5.42 3.80 -3.32
CA LEU A 39 -6.05 5.11 -3.15
C LEU A 39 -7.43 5.12 -3.79
N GLN A 40 -8.39 5.66 -3.07
CA GLN A 40 -9.72 5.91 -3.58
C GLN A 40 -9.69 7.05 -4.61
N PRO A 41 -10.20 6.85 -5.82
CA PRO A 41 -10.30 7.92 -6.81
C PRO A 41 -11.27 8.99 -6.33
N LYS A 42 -10.89 10.26 -6.47
CA LYS A 42 -11.82 11.40 -6.33
C LYS A 42 -12.54 11.63 -7.67
N HIS A 43 -13.68 12.32 -7.63
CA HIS A 43 -14.54 12.54 -8.79
C HIS A 43 -13.77 12.90 -10.08
N GLY A 44 -13.98 12.11 -11.13
CA GLY A 44 -13.38 12.33 -12.45
C GLY A 44 -11.95 11.81 -12.64
N VAL A 45 -11.28 11.31 -11.58
CA VAL A 45 -9.91 10.76 -11.69
C VAL A 45 -9.95 9.28 -12.01
N ASP A 46 -9.17 8.84 -13.01
CA ASP A 46 -8.98 7.43 -13.29
C ASP A 46 -8.24 6.75 -12.13
N GLY A 47 -8.94 5.84 -11.44
CA GLY A 47 -8.41 5.17 -10.26
C GLY A 47 -7.26 4.20 -10.57
N GLY A 48 -7.12 3.75 -11.81
CA GLY A 48 -6.01 2.88 -12.23
C GLY A 48 -4.72 3.69 -12.43
N GLU A 49 -4.81 4.81 -13.15
CA GLU A 49 -3.71 5.75 -13.34
C GLU A 49 -3.25 6.35 -12.01
N LEU A 50 -4.19 6.73 -11.14
CA LEU A 50 -3.89 7.25 -9.80
C LEU A 50 -3.00 6.29 -8.99
N ASN A 51 -3.37 5.02 -8.98
CA ASN A 51 -2.64 4.00 -8.22
C ASN A 51 -1.35 3.57 -8.90
N ARG A 52 -1.27 3.65 -10.24
CA ARG A 52 -0.01 3.46 -10.97
C ARG A 52 0.99 4.56 -10.65
N LYS A 53 0.58 5.84 -10.68
CA LYS A 53 1.40 6.98 -10.27
C LYS A 53 1.90 6.84 -8.83
N LEU A 54 1.03 6.41 -7.91
CA LEU A 54 1.45 6.14 -6.53
C LEU A 54 2.52 5.04 -6.47
N LEU A 55 2.30 3.91 -7.14
CA LEU A 55 3.25 2.81 -7.15
C LEU A 55 4.61 3.24 -7.71
N ASP A 56 4.61 3.95 -8.84
CA ASP A 56 5.82 4.45 -9.48
C ASP A 56 6.55 5.45 -8.58
N ALA A 57 5.83 6.35 -7.89
CA ALA A 57 6.41 7.29 -6.94
C ALA A 57 7.03 6.61 -5.71
N ILE A 58 6.44 5.51 -5.24
CA ILE A 58 6.99 4.71 -4.14
C ILE A 58 8.25 3.99 -4.61
N ASN A 59 8.20 3.26 -5.73
CA ASN A 59 9.33 2.49 -6.24
C ASN A 59 10.50 3.38 -6.66
N SER A 60 10.23 4.53 -7.28
CA SER A 60 11.26 5.51 -7.70
C SER A 60 11.93 6.21 -6.53
N SER A 61 11.38 6.13 -5.31
CA SER A 61 12.04 6.65 -4.12
C SER A 61 13.28 5.85 -3.71
N GLY A 62 13.41 4.60 -4.18
CA GLY A 62 14.47 3.67 -3.77
C GLY A 62 14.36 3.17 -2.32
N ARG A 63 13.37 3.63 -1.55
CA ARG A 63 13.19 3.29 -0.12
C ARG A 63 12.31 2.07 0.11
N ALA A 64 11.49 1.71 -0.88
CA ALA A 64 10.60 0.56 -0.84
C ALA A 64 10.38 0.03 -2.26
N PHE A 65 10.03 -1.25 -2.35
CA PHE A 65 9.61 -1.87 -3.59
C PHE A 65 8.31 -2.62 -3.37
N MET A 66 7.31 -2.34 -4.22
CA MET A 66 6.03 -3.02 -4.25
C MET A 66 5.63 -3.34 -5.69
N THR A 67 4.65 -4.23 -5.83
CA THR A 67 4.10 -4.63 -7.12
C THR A 67 2.62 -4.29 -7.20
N GLN A 68 2.05 -4.35 -8.40
CA GLN A 68 0.62 -4.16 -8.66
C GLN A 68 -0.10 -5.50 -8.86
N GLY A 69 -1.43 -5.46 -8.77
CA GLY A 69 -2.32 -6.50 -9.23
C GLY A 69 -3.63 -5.92 -9.72
N VAL A 70 -4.35 -6.68 -10.56
CA VAL A 70 -5.72 -6.35 -10.97
C VAL A 70 -6.64 -7.43 -10.44
N VAL A 71 -7.66 -7.03 -9.68
CA VAL A 71 -8.68 -7.93 -9.11
C VAL A 71 -10.05 -7.37 -9.47
N ALA A 72 -10.90 -8.18 -10.13
CA ALA A 72 -12.21 -7.74 -10.61
C ALA A 72 -12.16 -6.43 -11.43
N GLY A 73 -11.12 -6.23 -12.23
CA GLY A 73 -10.91 -5.01 -13.02
C GLY A 73 -10.33 -3.82 -12.24
N ILE A 74 -10.12 -3.95 -10.93
CA ILE A 74 -9.57 -2.90 -10.06
C ILE A 74 -8.06 -3.04 -9.96
N PHE A 75 -7.32 -2.02 -10.37
CA PHE A 75 -5.88 -1.91 -10.15
C PHE A 75 -5.58 -1.55 -8.69
N ALA A 76 -4.73 -2.35 -8.04
CA ALA A 76 -4.35 -2.20 -6.64
C ALA A 76 -2.86 -2.48 -6.42
N ILE A 77 -2.33 -1.95 -5.32
CA ILE A 77 -0.96 -2.15 -4.88
C ILE A 77 -0.89 -3.37 -3.97
N ARG A 78 0.13 -4.21 -4.19
CA ARG A 78 0.46 -5.42 -3.42
C ARG A 78 1.62 -5.11 -2.48
N CYS A 79 1.36 -5.13 -1.17
CA CYS A 79 2.41 -5.13 -0.16
C CYS A 79 2.51 -6.53 0.47
N VAL A 80 3.64 -7.19 0.26
CA VAL A 80 3.93 -8.49 0.88
C VAL A 80 4.89 -8.26 2.04
N VAL A 81 4.42 -8.49 3.26
CA VAL A 81 5.25 -8.41 4.47
C VAL A 81 5.96 -9.76 4.68
N GLY A 82 7.22 -9.77 5.08
CA GLY A 82 7.93 -11.03 5.38
C GLY A 82 9.30 -11.18 4.75
N ALA A 83 9.96 -10.09 4.35
CA ALA A 83 11.40 -10.16 4.13
C ALA A 83 12.08 -10.42 5.47
N THR A 84 13.16 -11.23 5.47
CA THR A 84 13.82 -11.75 6.68
C THR A 84 14.23 -10.66 7.69
N LEU A 85 14.52 -9.45 7.22
CA LEU A 85 14.97 -8.32 8.03
C LEU A 85 13.86 -7.28 8.29
N THR A 86 12.63 -7.50 7.81
CA THR A 86 11.52 -6.58 8.07
C THR A 86 11.18 -6.58 9.56
N GLN A 87 11.00 -5.38 10.10
CA GLN A 87 10.68 -5.12 11.50
C GLN A 87 9.54 -4.11 11.55
N GLU A 88 8.93 -3.94 12.73
CA GLU A 88 7.80 -3.01 12.90
C GLU A 88 8.13 -1.57 12.46
N HIS A 89 9.33 -1.08 12.79
CA HIS A 89 9.74 0.28 12.39
C HIS A 89 9.82 0.43 10.87
N HIS A 90 10.28 -0.59 10.14
CA HIS A 90 10.29 -0.58 8.67
C HIS A 90 8.88 -0.43 8.09
N LEU A 91 7.85 -1.00 8.73
CA LEU A 91 6.46 -0.82 8.30
C LEU A 91 5.93 0.57 8.61
N LYS A 92 6.32 1.18 9.74
CA LYS A 92 5.97 2.58 10.05
C LYS A 92 6.60 3.55 9.05
N ASP A 93 7.87 3.31 8.68
CA ASP A 93 8.58 4.10 7.69
C ASP A 93 7.97 3.92 6.29
N LEU A 94 7.65 2.68 5.91
CA LEU A 94 6.95 2.35 4.67
C LEU A 94 5.60 3.06 4.60
N TRP A 95 4.80 3.00 5.66
CA TRP A 95 3.50 3.64 5.71
C TRP A 95 3.61 5.17 5.61
N SER A 96 4.57 5.77 6.33
CA SER A 96 4.85 7.20 6.23
C SER A 96 5.23 7.62 4.81
N LEU A 97 6.06 6.82 4.12
CA LEU A 97 6.41 7.02 2.71
C LEU A 97 5.18 6.94 1.80
N ILE A 98 4.31 5.93 1.98
CA ILE A 98 3.08 5.78 1.20
C ILE A 98 2.19 7.02 1.37
N GLN A 99 2.00 7.50 2.60
CA GLN A 99 1.19 8.68 2.89
C GLN A 99 1.79 9.96 2.27
N GLU A 100 3.12 10.10 2.33
CA GLU A 100 3.84 11.21 1.69
C GLU A 100 3.62 11.20 0.18
N LYS A 101 3.86 10.07 -0.50
CA LYS A 101 3.70 9.96 -1.96
C LYS A 101 2.24 10.08 -2.38
N ALA A 102 1.31 9.52 -1.63
CA ALA A 102 -0.12 9.69 -1.86
C ALA A 102 -0.55 11.15 -1.80
N ARG A 103 -0.05 11.92 -0.82
CA ARG A 103 -0.32 13.36 -0.74
C ARG A 103 0.16 14.09 -2.00
N LEU A 104 1.36 13.79 -2.47
CA LEU A 104 1.92 14.41 -3.69
C LEU A 104 1.09 14.08 -4.93
N VAL A 105 0.75 12.81 -5.13
CA VAL A 105 -0.05 12.35 -6.27
C VAL A 105 -1.44 12.98 -6.25
N LEU A 106 -2.11 13.04 -5.09
CA LEU A 106 -3.43 13.65 -4.96
C LEU A 106 -3.40 15.17 -5.26
N LEU A 107 -2.35 15.88 -4.85
CA LEU A 107 -2.18 17.30 -5.19
C LEU A 107 -1.96 17.52 -6.70
N GLN A 108 -1.29 16.60 -7.37
CA GLN A 108 -1.07 16.66 -8.83
C GLN A 108 -2.35 16.37 -9.64
N CYS A 109 -3.25 15.55 -9.11
CA CYS A 109 -4.53 15.22 -9.76
C CYS A 109 -5.65 16.22 -9.50
N THR A 110 -5.42 17.26 -8.69
CA THR A 110 -6.41 18.33 -8.41
C THR A 110 -6.18 19.58 -9.27
N GLN A 111 -5.29 19.50 -10.26
CA GLN A 111 -5.05 20.51 -11.30
C GLN A 111 -5.53 19.98 -12.64
#